data_AF-A0A137Q866-F1
#
_entry.id   AF-A0A137Q866-F1
#
_cell.length_a   1.000
_cell.length_b   1.000
_cell.length_c   1.000
_cell.angle_alpha   90.00
_cell.angle_beta   90.00
_cell.angle_gamma   90.00
#
_symmetry.space_group_name_H-M   'P 1'
#
loop_
_entity.id
_entity.type
_entity.pdbx_description
1 polymer ?
#
loop_
_entity_poly.entity_id
_entity_poly.type
_entity_poly.pdbx_seq_one_letter_code
_entity_poly.pdbx_strand_id
1 'polypeptide(L)'
;MLDPGCQKALIASAAFSVHAISLAVALYASSSYWKQDYHTSKLTGVEWVEKLIHGHPDHIWTELGVQLHVFLILEHELHTVCMIQDSRHVGVKEQLAIFLYMCVTGISVCHVGERFQRSNETISKYFQLILSAFSSLPFYSKYVQLPRVDDPTPEFIQSQHKFAQFFGGAIGAMDGTHISCCPSAADHAAARNWKGGVS
;
A
#
# COMPACT_ATOMS: atom_id res chain seq x y z
N MET A 1 25.02 48.46 -47.62
CA MET A 1 26.12 48.01 -46.73
C MET A 1 25.77 48.52 -45.35
N LEU A 2 25.46 47.64 -44.38
CA LEU A 2 25.07 48.05 -43.04
C LEU A 2 26.26 48.71 -42.33
N ASP A 3 26.00 49.78 -41.57
CA ASP A 3 27.02 50.47 -40.78
C ASP A 3 27.70 49.48 -39.79
N PRO A 4 29.04 49.44 -39.70
CA PRO A 4 29.75 48.57 -38.76
C PRO A 4 29.30 48.69 -37.31
N GLY A 5 28.79 49.85 -36.88
CA GLY A 5 28.17 50.03 -35.57
C GLY A 5 26.86 49.25 -35.42
N CYS A 6 26.00 49.31 -36.43
CA CYS A 6 24.72 48.58 -36.49
C CYS A 6 24.93 47.06 -36.46
N GLN A 7 25.92 46.53 -37.18
CA GLN A 7 26.20 45.08 -37.21
C GLN A 7 26.70 44.55 -35.85
N LYS A 8 27.53 45.32 -35.14
CA LYS A 8 27.99 44.95 -33.78
C LYS A 8 26.84 44.96 -32.77
N ALA A 9 25.94 45.94 -32.85
CA ALA A 9 24.78 46.03 -31.98
C ALA A 9 23.81 44.85 -32.19
N LEU A 10 23.61 44.44 -33.45
CA LEU A 10 22.75 43.31 -33.81
C LEU A 10 23.30 41.99 -33.26
N ILE A 11 24.61 41.74 -33.41
CA ILE A 11 25.29 40.56 -32.85
C ILE A 11 25.21 40.54 -31.32
N ALA A 12 25.43 41.68 -30.67
CA ALA A 12 25.34 41.79 -29.21
C ALA A 12 23.91 41.50 -28.69
N SER A 13 22.88 42.02 -29.36
CA SER A 13 21.48 41.75 -29.01
C SER A 13 21.09 40.28 -29.19
N ALA A 14 21.58 39.63 -30.25
CA ALA A 14 21.38 38.20 -30.48
C ALA A 14 22.11 37.36 -29.43
N ALA A 15 23.36 37.69 -29.10
CA ALA A 15 24.13 36.98 -28.07
C ALA A 15 23.49 37.10 -26.68
N PHE A 16 22.99 38.28 -26.32
CA PHE A 16 22.24 38.50 -25.08
C PHE A 16 20.95 37.67 -25.04
N SER A 17 20.19 37.65 -26.14
CA SER A 17 18.95 36.87 -26.24
C SER A 17 19.22 35.37 -26.10
N VAL A 18 20.26 34.86 -26.77
CA VAL A 18 20.67 33.45 -26.65
C VAL A 18 21.08 33.13 -25.22
N HIS A 19 21.88 33.99 -24.57
CA HIS A 19 22.28 33.78 -23.17
C HIS A 19 21.08 33.79 -22.22
N ALA A 20 20.15 34.73 -22.39
CA ALA A 20 18.95 34.81 -21.56
C ALA A 20 18.08 33.55 -21.71
N ILE A 21 17.91 33.05 -22.94
CA ILE A 21 17.17 31.81 -23.20
C ILE A 21 17.89 30.61 -22.59
N SER A 22 19.21 30.48 -22.78
CA SER A 22 20.00 29.40 -22.19
C SER A 22 19.93 29.39 -20.66
N LEU A 23 19.97 30.58 -20.03
CA LEU A 23 19.85 30.71 -18.58
C LEU A 23 18.45 30.35 -18.09
N ALA A 24 17.40 30.77 -18.82
CA ALA A 24 16.02 30.40 -18.52
C ALA A 24 15.80 28.89 -18.64
N VAL A 25 16.33 28.25 -19.70
CA VAL A 25 16.27 26.79 -19.87
C VAL A 25 17.03 26.08 -18.74
N ALA A 26 18.22 26.55 -18.38
CA ALA A 26 19.01 25.96 -17.29
C ALA A 26 18.29 26.09 -15.94
N LEU A 27 17.66 27.25 -15.67
CA LEU A 27 16.85 27.45 -14.48
C LEU A 27 15.63 26.53 -14.50
N TYR A 28 14.86 26.49 -15.59
CA TYR A 28 13.65 25.67 -15.72
C TYR A 28 13.92 24.17 -15.64
N ALA A 29 15.07 23.73 -16.18
CA ALA A 29 15.53 22.35 -16.09
C ALA A 29 16.10 21.98 -14.71
N SER A 30 16.35 22.96 -13.84
CA SER A 30 16.82 22.68 -12.49
C SER A 30 15.69 22.04 -11.66
N SER A 31 16.03 20.98 -10.92
CA SER A 31 15.09 20.32 -9.98
C SER A 31 14.59 21.24 -8.86
N SER A 32 15.14 22.45 -8.76
CA SER A 32 14.78 23.45 -7.76
C SER A 32 13.91 24.59 -8.30
N TYR A 33 13.63 24.62 -9.61
CA TYR A 33 12.86 25.71 -10.24
C TYR A 33 11.45 25.84 -9.66
N TRP A 34 10.77 24.70 -9.51
CA TRP A 34 9.42 24.64 -8.98
C TRP A 34 9.35 23.62 -7.85
N LYS A 35 9.84 24.05 -6.68
CA LYS A 35 9.65 23.32 -5.41
C LYS A 35 8.48 23.95 -4.69
N GLN A 36 7.31 23.32 -4.83
CA GLN A 36 6.15 23.62 -4.00
C GLN A 36 5.88 22.42 -3.10
N ASP A 37 5.62 22.67 -1.82
CA ASP A 37 5.25 21.63 -0.89
C ASP A 37 3.92 20.99 -1.35
N TYR A 38 3.96 19.69 -1.63
CA TYR A 38 2.79 18.94 -2.08
C TYR A 38 1.88 18.57 -0.91
N HIS A 39 2.45 18.02 0.16
CA HIS A 39 1.74 17.62 1.37
C HIS A 39 1.65 18.78 2.37
N THR A 40 0.58 19.56 2.27
CA THR A 40 0.37 20.78 3.08
C THR A 40 -0.87 20.73 3.97
N SER A 41 -1.52 19.56 4.08
CA SER A 41 -2.69 19.42 4.94
C SER A 41 -2.34 19.69 6.41
N LYS A 42 -3.28 20.31 7.11
CA LYS A 42 -3.18 20.57 8.56
C LYS A 42 -3.19 19.29 9.39
N LEU A 43 -3.83 18.23 8.89
CA LEU A 43 -3.90 16.95 9.58
C LEU A 43 -2.86 16.00 8.98
N THR A 44 -1.80 15.76 9.74
CA THR A 44 -0.75 14.78 9.40
C THR A 44 -1.25 13.34 9.58
N GLY A 45 -0.57 12.38 8.95
CA GLY A 45 -0.90 10.96 9.09
C GLY A 45 -0.86 10.48 10.54
N VAL A 46 0.12 10.92 11.34
CA VAL A 46 0.20 10.58 12.78
C VAL A 46 -0.96 11.16 13.59
N GLU A 47 -1.35 12.41 13.35
CA GLU A 47 -2.49 13.02 14.04
C GLU A 47 -3.82 12.36 13.66
N TRP A 48 -3.94 11.92 12.40
CA TRP A 48 -5.09 11.15 11.97
C TRP A 48 -5.18 9.80 12.68
N VAL A 49 -4.07 9.07 12.80
CA VAL A 49 -4.01 7.80 13.54
C VAL A 49 -4.34 8.00 15.02
N GLU A 50 -3.78 9.02 15.66
CA GLU A 50 -4.09 9.34 17.06
C GLU A 50 -5.57 9.72 17.25
N LYS A 51 -6.20 10.37 16.27
CA LYS A 51 -7.64 10.63 16.27
C LYS A 51 -8.46 9.33 16.16
N LEU A 52 -8.00 8.31 15.42
CA LEU A 52 -8.68 7.01 15.37
C LEU A 52 -8.57 6.26 16.70
N ILE A 53 -7.39 6.30 17.33
CA ILE A 53 -7.10 5.63 18.60
C ILE A 53 -7.93 6.22 19.75
N HIS A 54 -8.02 7.55 19.83
CA HIS A 54 -8.72 8.25 20.91
C HIS A 54 -10.18 8.59 20.57
N GLY A 55 -10.61 8.27 19.36
CA GLY A 55 -11.96 8.54 18.86
C GLY A 55 -12.97 7.46 19.27
N HIS A 56 -14.10 7.45 18.55
CA HIS A 56 -15.09 6.39 18.70
C HIS A 56 -14.50 5.04 18.23
N PRO A 57 -14.70 3.93 18.96
CA PRO A 57 -14.09 2.63 18.62
C PRO A 57 -14.49 2.12 17.22
N ASP A 58 -15.67 2.47 16.72
CA ASP A 58 -16.09 2.08 15.38
C ASP A 58 -15.29 2.77 14.26
N HIS A 59 -14.68 3.93 14.54
CA HIS A 59 -13.91 4.66 13.53
C HIS A 59 -12.65 3.88 13.13
N ILE A 60 -11.91 3.34 14.10
CA ILE A 60 -10.71 2.56 13.79
C ILE A 60 -11.06 1.26 13.09
N TRP A 61 -12.18 0.62 13.47
CA TRP A 61 -12.65 -0.57 12.78
C TRP A 61 -13.08 -0.28 11.34
N THR A 62 -13.80 0.82 11.11
CA THR A 62 -14.26 1.21 9.78
C THR A 62 -13.10 1.54 8.84
N GLU A 63 -12.09 2.26 9.33
CA GLU A 63 -10.97 2.72 8.50
C GLU A 63 -9.85 1.68 8.38
N LEU A 64 -9.52 0.95 9.47
CA LEU A 64 -8.38 0.03 9.52
C LEU A 64 -8.79 -1.45 9.57
N GLY A 65 -10.08 -1.76 9.61
CA GLY A 65 -10.60 -3.14 9.55
C GLY A 65 -10.37 -3.96 10.83
N VAL A 66 -9.78 -3.35 11.86
CA VAL A 66 -9.44 -4.00 13.13
C VAL A 66 -9.98 -3.20 14.31
N GLN A 67 -10.34 -3.89 15.38
CA GLN A 67 -10.75 -3.23 16.62
C GLN A 67 -9.55 -2.55 17.30
N LEU A 68 -9.79 -1.51 18.08
CA LEU A 68 -8.74 -0.73 18.76
C LEU A 68 -7.77 -1.60 19.56
N HIS A 69 -8.30 -2.54 20.34
CA HIS A 69 -7.46 -3.41 21.16
C HIS A 69 -6.56 -4.33 20.30
N VAL A 70 -7.06 -4.81 19.15
CA VAL A 70 -6.29 -5.62 18.21
C VAL A 70 -5.19 -4.77 17.57
N PHE A 71 -5.51 -3.54 17.18
CA PHE A 71 -4.51 -2.61 16.62
C PHE A 71 -3.34 -2.38 17.59
N LEU A 72 -3.62 -2.16 18.88
CA LEU A 72 -2.60 -1.96 19.89
C LEU A 72 -1.78 -3.23 20.16
N ILE A 73 -2.41 -4.40 20.14
CA ILE A 73 -1.70 -5.69 20.25
C ILE A 73 -0.76 -5.88 19.05
N LEU A 74 -1.24 -5.61 17.82
CA LEU A 74 -0.43 -5.73 16.61
C LEU A 74 0.78 -4.78 16.63
N GLU A 75 0.60 -3.54 17.07
CA GLU A 75 1.71 -2.59 17.23
C GLU A 75 2.74 -3.09 18.25
N HIS A 76 2.28 -3.57 19.40
CA HIS A 76 3.17 -4.14 20.42
C HIS A 76 3.94 -5.36 19.92
N GLU A 77 3.28 -6.24 19.15
CA GLU A 77 3.89 -7.43 18.56
C GLU A 77 4.89 -7.09 17.46
N LEU A 78 4.62 -6.05 16.66
CA LEU A 78 5.59 -5.56 15.68
C LEU A 78 6.87 -5.04 16.35
N HIS A 79 6.75 -4.38 17.51
CA HIS A 79 7.90 -3.93 18.28
C HIS A 79 8.68 -5.10 18.92
N THR A 80 7.97 -6.06 19.53
CA THR A 80 8.60 -7.11 20.34
C THR A 80 9.08 -8.31 19.54
N VAL A 81 8.29 -8.75 18.55
CA VAL A 81 8.56 -9.95 17.76
C VAL A 81 9.30 -9.62 16.47
N CYS A 82 8.89 -8.54 15.79
CA CYS A 82 9.47 -8.15 14.49
C CYS A 82 10.56 -7.09 14.59
N MET A 83 10.82 -6.54 15.79
CA MET A 83 11.82 -5.49 16.05
C MET A 83 11.65 -4.25 15.18
N ILE A 84 10.41 -3.94 14.77
CA ILE A 84 10.11 -2.73 14.02
C ILE A 84 10.23 -1.53 14.96
N GLN A 85 10.81 -0.44 14.44
CA GLN A 85 11.09 0.77 15.21
C GLN A 85 10.52 1.99 14.50
N ASP A 86 10.35 3.05 15.28
CA ASP A 86 10.04 4.36 14.73
C ASP A 86 11.17 4.82 13.81
N SER A 87 10.79 5.40 12.69
CA SER A 87 11.73 6.15 11.87
C SER A 87 11.77 7.60 12.34
N ARG A 88 12.68 8.40 11.76
CA ARG A 88 12.78 9.83 12.03
C ARG A 88 11.46 10.60 11.84
N HIS A 89 10.59 10.15 10.94
CA HIS A 89 9.38 10.90 10.56
C HIS A 89 8.08 10.10 10.68
N VAL A 90 8.15 8.77 10.84
CA VAL A 90 7.01 7.85 10.77
C VAL A 90 7.13 6.84 11.91
N GLY A 91 6.22 6.92 12.88
CA GLY A 91 6.16 5.98 14.02
C GLY A 91 5.43 4.68 13.67
N VAL A 92 5.67 3.60 14.41
CA VAL A 92 5.18 2.25 14.10
C VAL A 92 3.65 2.18 13.99
N LYS A 93 2.91 2.87 14.85
CA LYS A 93 1.44 3.01 14.72
C LYS A 93 1.02 3.52 13.35
N GLU A 94 1.71 4.53 12.84
CA GLU A 94 1.42 5.09 11.52
C GLU A 94 1.83 4.13 10.40
N GLN A 95 2.97 3.44 10.54
CA GLN A 95 3.41 2.41 9.59
C GLN A 95 2.37 1.28 9.48
N LEU A 96 1.89 0.79 10.63
CA LEU A 96 0.84 -0.22 10.72
C LEU A 96 -0.49 0.29 10.13
N ALA A 97 -0.88 1.52 10.45
CA ALA A 97 -2.10 2.12 9.93
C ALA A 97 -2.06 2.27 8.40
N ILE A 98 -0.91 2.64 7.81
CA ILE A 98 -0.74 2.69 6.35
C ILE A 98 -1.03 1.32 5.74
N PHE A 99 -0.43 0.26 6.29
CA PHE A 99 -0.63 -1.11 5.81
C PHE A 99 -2.10 -1.54 5.89
N LEU A 100 -2.70 -1.41 7.08
CA LEU A 100 -4.09 -1.83 7.31
C LEU A 100 -5.08 -1.04 6.44
N TYR A 101 -4.90 0.28 6.35
CA TYR A 101 -5.75 1.14 5.53
C TYR A 101 -5.71 0.72 4.06
N MET A 102 -4.52 0.39 3.53
CA MET A 102 -4.37 -0.12 2.17
C MET A 102 -5.07 -1.47 1.97
N CYS A 103 -4.93 -2.41 2.91
CA CYS A 103 -5.58 -3.71 2.85
C CYS A 103 -7.11 -3.62 2.87
N VAL A 104 -7.66 -2.70 3.66
CA VAL A 104 -9.12 -2.55 3.83
C VAL A 104 -9.76 -1.80 2.66
N THR A 105 -9.13 -0.72 2.20
CA THR A 105 -9.74 0.17 1.20
C THR A 105 -9.39 -0.18 -0.24
N GLY A 106 -8.24 -0.84 -0.48
CA GLY A 106 -7.76 -1.17 -1.83
C GLY A 106 -7.47 0.05 -2.72
N ILE A 107 -7.35 1.25 -2.16
CA ILE A 107 -7.08 2.46 -2.94
C ILE A 107 -5.61 2.58 -3.35
N SER A 108 -5.34 3.39 -4.38
CA SER A 108 -3.98 3.55 -4.91
C SER A 108 -3.04 4.26 -3.91
N VAL A 109 -1.75 3.94 -4.00
CA VAL A 109 -0.67 4.53 -3.19
C VAL A 109 -0.71 6.06 -3.19
N CYS A 110 -1.06 6.69 -4.31
CA CYS A 110 -1.19 8.15 -4.39
C CYS A 110 -2.26 8.70 -3.43
N HIS A 111 -3.44 8.06 -3.37
CA HIS A 111 -4.51 8.50 -2.49
C HIS A 111 -4.18 8.24 -1.01
N VAL A 112 -3.47 7.16 -0.72
CA VAL A 112 -2.95 6.88 0.63
C VAL A 112 -1.90 7.91 1.03
N GLY A 113 -1.00 8.26 0.10
CA GLY A 113 0.00 9.32 0.30
C GLY A 113 -0.65 10.66 0.63
N GLU A 114 -1.75 10.98 -0.05
CA GLU A 114 -2.56 12.15 0.28
C GLU A 114 -3.22 12.03 1.67
N ARG A 115 -3.81 10.88 2.03
CA ARG A 115 -4.43 10.70 3.36
C ARG A 115 -3.43 10.88 4.51
N PHE A 116 -2.26 10.27 4.40
CA PHE A 116 -1.25 10.29 5.45
C PHE A 116 -0.28 11.47 5.33
N GLN A 117 -0.37 12.26 4.26
CA GLN A 117 0.54 13.36 3.96
C GLN A 117 2.01 12.88 3.86
N ARG A 118 2.20 11.79 3.11
CA ARG A 118 3.50 11.13 2.90
C ARG A 118 3.74 10.81 1.44
N SER A 119 5.01 10.85 1.05
CA SER A 119 5.40 10.51 -0.32
C SER A 119 5.00 9.08 -0.68
N ASN A 120 4.73 8.85 -1.97
CA ASN A 120 4.40 7.50 -2.48
C ASN A 120 5.49 6.46 -2.17
N GLU A 121 6.76 6.89 -2.16
CA GLU A 121 7.89 6.07 -1.74
C GLU A 121 7.76 5.65 -0.27
N THR A 122 7.41 6.60 0.60
CA THR A 122 7.20 6.35 2.03
C THR A 122 6.05 5.36 2.25
N ILE A 123 4.91 5.57 1.58
CA ILE A 123 3.76 4.66 1.67
C ILE A 123 4.16 3.24 1.21
N SER A 124 4.79 3.12 0.04
CA SER A 124 5.21 1.84 -0.52
C SER A 124 6.21 1.13 0.40
N LYS A 125 7.18 1.88 0.96
CA LYS A 125 8.17 1.37 1.90
C LYS A 125 7.52 0.75 3.12
N TYR A 126 6.59 1.46 3.77
CA TYR A 126 5.97 0.96 5.01
C TYR A 126 4.95 -0.13 4.76
N PHE A 127 4.23 -0.10 3.64
CA PHE A 127 3.42 -1.23 3.22
C PHE A 127 4.26 -2.52 3.12
N GLN A 128 5.38 -2.47 2.40
CA GLN A 128 6.27 -3.63 2.24
C GLN A 128 6.95 -4.05 3.54
N LEU A 129 7.35 -3.10 4.38
CA LEU A 129 7.96 -3.38 5.67
C LEU A 129 7.01 -4.17 6.58
N ILE A 130 5.77 -3.69 6.74
CA ILE A 130 4.78 -4.35 7.61
C ILE A 130 4.32 -5.69 7.01
N LEU A 131 4.12 -5.77 5.69
CA LEU A 131 3.84 -7.04 5.02
C LEU A 131 4.93 -8.08 5.29
N SER A 132 6.20 -7.68 5.16
CA SER A 132 7.34 -8.55 5.42
C SER A 132 7.40 -8.98 6.89
N ALA A 133 7.09 -8.07 7.82
CA ALA A 133 7.03 -8.37 9.24
C ALA A 133 5.95 -9.41 9.56
N PHE A 134 4.73 -9.25 9.03
CA PHE A 134 3.64 -10.21 9.23
C PHE A 134 3.87 -11.55 8.53
N SER A 135 4.59 -11.54 7.41
CA SER A 135 4.98 -12.76 6.69
C SER A 135 6.23 -13.43 7.28
N SER A 136 6.88 -12.82 8.27
CA SER A 136 8.07 -13.38 8.89
C SER A 136 7.73 -14.58 9.76
N LEU A 137 8.61 -15.58 9.80
CA LEU A 137 8.44 -16.80 10.61
C LEU A 137 8.02 -16.52 12.06
N PRO A 138 8.64 -15.59 12.82
CA PRO A 138 8.28 -15.33 14.21
C PRO A 138 6.83 -14.86 14.39
N PHE A 139 6.31 -14.07 13.45
CA PHE A 139 4.94 -13.57 13.51
C PHE A 139 3.95 -14.59 12.92
N TYR A 140 4.22 -15.05 11.70
CA TYR A 140 3.34 -15.92 10.95
C TYR A 140 3.05 -17.22 11.69
N SER A 141 4.08 -17.89 12.21
CA SER A 141 3.90 -19.17 12.93
C SER A 141 3.16 -19.05 14.25
N LYS A 142 3.17 -17.87 14.88
CA LYS A 142 2.45 -17.61 16.14
C LYS A 142 0.93 -17.49 15.91
N TYR A 143 0.52 -16.84 14.82
CA TYR A 143 -0.88 -16.49 14.57
C TYR A 143 -1.55 -17.33 13.48
N VAL A 144 -0.78 -17.86 12.53
CA VAL A 144 -1.30 -18.67 11.41
C VAL A 144 -0.92 -20.12 11.64
N GLN A 145 -1.90 -20.91 12.04
CA GLN A 145 -1.77 -22.37 12.15
C GLN A 145 -2.48 -23.01 10.96
N LEU A 146 -1.69 -23.52 10.03
CA LEU A 146 -2.21 -24.31 8.93
C LEU A 146 -2.49 -25.73 9.42
N PRO A 147 -3.63 -26.33 9.01
CA PRO A 147 -3.88 -27.71 9.35
C PRO A 147 -2.89 -28.61 8.62
N ARG A 148 -2.53 -29.72 9.27
CA ARG A 148 -1.56 -30.69 8.77
C ARG A 148 -2.21 -31.59 7.74
N VAL A 149 -1.38 -32.24 6.92
CA VAL A 149 -1.85 -33.17 5.88
C VAL A 149 -2.64 -34.36 6.46
N ASP A 150 -2.34 -34.71 7.71
CA ASP A 150 -2.96 -35.80 8.48
C ASP A 150 -4.15 -35.34 9.34
N ASP A 151 -4.49 -34.05 9.36
CA ASP A 151 -5.63 -33.56 10.14
C ASP A 151 -6.94 -34.11 9.53
N PRO A 152 -7.85 -34.64 10.38
CA PRO A 152 -9.10 -35.21 9.89
C PRO A 152 -10.00 -34.13 9.31
N THR A 153 -10.73 -34.46 8.26
CA THR A 153 -11.77 -33.58 7.71
C THR A 153 -12.75 -33.18 8.82
N PRO A 154 -13.12 -31.89 8.97
CA PRO A 154 -14.05 -31.45 10.00
C PRO A 154 -15.34 -32.26 10.05
N GLU A 155 -15.82 -32.60 11.25
CA GLU A 155 -17.01 -33.44 11.46
C GLU A 155 -18.26 -32.89 10.74
N PHE A 156 -18.38 -31.56 10.65
CA PHE A 156 -19.46 -30.90 9.92
C PHE A 156 -19.53 -31.32 8.43
N ILE A 157 -18.37 -31.52 7.80
CA ILE A 157 -18.27 -31.95 6.40
C ILE A 157 -18.55 -33.46 6.31
N GLN A 158 -17.95 -34.25 7.21
CA GLN A 158 -18.10 -35.71 7.20
C GLN A 158 -19.54 -36.18 7.52
N SER A 159 -20.23 -35.48 8.41
CA SER A 159 -21.58 -35.86 8.87
C SER A 159 -22.68 -35.66 7.81
N GLN A 160 -22.45 -34.82 6.81
CA GLN A 160 -23.42 -34.55 5.76
C GLN A 160 -23.03 -35.24 4.45
N HIS A 161 -23.84 -36.19 3.99
CA HIS A 161 -23.56 -36.94 2.75
C HIS A 161 -23.29 -36.03 1.54
N LYS A 162 -24.03 -34.91 1.43
CA LYS A 162 -23.80 -33.93 0.36
C LYS A 162 -22.41 -33.32 0.42
N PHE A 163 -21.89 -32.96 1.59
CA PHE A 163 -20.57 -32.36 1.72
C PHE A 163 -19.45 -33.40 1.69
N ALA A 164 -19.64 -34.55 2.35
CA ALA A 164 -18.69 -35.65 2.33
C ALA A 164 -18.41 -36.17 0.90
N GLN A 165 -19.41 -36.15 0.01
CA GLN A 165 -19.22 -36.56 -1.39
C GLN A 165 -18.26 -35.63 -2.16
N PHE A 166 -18.29 -34.32 -1.91
CA PHE A 166 -17.49 -33.34 -2.67
C PHE A 166 -16.22 -32.89 -1.95
N PHE A 167 -16.21 -32.96 -0.62
CA PHE A 167 -15.13 -32.45 0.24
C PHE A 167 -14.57 -33.55 1.16
N GLY A 168 -14.77 -34.82 0.84
CA GLY A 168 -14.13 -35.93 1.54
C GLY A 168 -12.61 -35.84 1.43
N GLY A 169 -11.92 -35.70 2.56
CA GLY A 169 -10.48 -35.46 2.62
C GLY A 169 -10.08 -33.98 2.55
N ALA A 170 -11.03 -33.05 2.57
CA ALA A 170 -10.71 -31.63 2.72
C ALA A 170 -10.16 -31.36 4.12
N ILE A 171 -9.01 -30.67 4.17
CA ILE A 171 -8.30 -30.34 5.39
C ILE A 171 -8.68 -28.94 5.89
N GLY A 172 -9.13 -28.09 4.97
CA GLY A 172 -9.63 -26.76 5.26
C GLY A 172 -10.13 -26.09 3.98
N ALA A 173 -10.84 -24.98 4.14
CA ALA A 173 -11.17 -24.10 3.02
C ALA A 173 -10.06 -23.05 2.91
N MET A 174 -9.37 -22.99 1.76
CA MET A 174 -8.74 -21.74 1.37
C MET A 174 -9.88 -20.83 0.92
N ASP A 175 -10.28 -19.87 1.76
CA ASP A 175 -11.22 -18.85 1.30
C ASP A 175 -10.55 -18.13 0.13
N GLY A 176 -11.12 -18.35 -1.05
CA GLY A 176 -10.51 -17.99 -2.31
C GLY A 176 -10.56 -16.48 -2.47
N THR A 177 -9.42 -15.82 -2.32
CA THR A 177 -9.22 -14.58 -3.04
C THR A 177 -9.40 -14.92 -4.51
N HIS A 178 -10.49 -14.45 -5.14
CA HIS A 178 -10.73 -14.68 -6.57
C HIS A 178 -9.71 -13.89 -7.37
N ILE A 179 -8.60 -14.55 -7.72
CA ILE A 179 -7.59 -14.00 -8.62
C ILE A 179 -8.11 -14.21 -10.03
N SER A 180 -8.38 -13.12 -10.76
CA SER A 180 -8.76 -13.22 -12.17
C SER A 180 -7.75 -14.07 -12.93
N CYS A 181 -8.21 -15.15 -13.55
CA CYS A 181 -7.37 -16.04 -14.32
C CYS A 181 -7.85 -16.14 -15.77
N CYS A 182 -6.95 -16.52 -16.67
CA CYS A 182 -7.24 -16.79 -18.09
C CYS A 182 -6.86 -18.24 -18.40
N PRO A 183 -7.63 -19.23 -17.93
CA PRO A 183 -7.35 -20.63 -18.14
C PRO A 183 -7.65 -21.04 -19.58
N SER A 184 -7.27 -22.26 -19.96
CA SER A 184 -7.58 -22.79 -21.29
C SER A 184 -9.10 -23.00 -21.46
N ALA A 185 -9.58 -23.05 -22.72
CA ALA A 185 -10.99 -23.29 -22.99
C ALA A 185 -11.52 -24.62 -22.38
N ALA A 186 -10.65 -25.62 -22.19
CA ALA A 186 -11.00 -26.88 -21.54
C ALA A 186 -11.25 -26.71 -20.03
N ASP A 187 -10.52 -25.80 -19.38
CA ASP A 187 -10.55 -25.61 -17.92
C ASP A 187 -11.51 -24.48 -17.49
N HIS A 188 -12.05 -23.71 -18.44
CA HIS A 188 -13.02 -22.63 -18.20
C HIS A 188 -14.21 -23.05 -17.34
N ALA A 189 -14.70 -24.28 -17.50
CA ALA A 189 -15.83 -24.78 -16.71
C ALA A 189 -15.48 -24.97 -15.23
N ALA A 190 -14.25 -25.40 -14.94
CA ALA A 190 -13.74 -25.62 -13.59
C ALA A 190 -13.31 -24.33 -12.89
N ALA A 191 -12.90 -23.32 -13.65
CA ALA A 191 -12.47 -22.01 -13.15
C ALA A 191 -13.60 -20.97 -13.06
N ARG A 192 -14.87 -21.38 -13.19
CA ARG A 192 -16.02 -20.47 -13.09
C ARG A 192 -16.36 -20.18 -11.64
N ASN A 193 -16.43 -18.90 -11.31
CA ASN A 193 -16.90 -18.46 -10.01
C ASN A 193 -18.43 -18.35 -9.94
N TRP A 194 -18.96 -18.21 -8.72
CA TRP A 194 -20.40 -18.08 -8.46
C TRP A 194 -21.03 -16.80 -9.03
N LYS A 195 -20.21 -15.80 -9.42
CA LYS A 195 -20.62 -14.57 -10.11
C LYS A 195 -20.51 -14.67 -11.64
N GLY A 196 -20.17 -15.85 -12.18
CA GLY A 196 -20.05 -16.12 -13.61
C GLY A 196 -18.74 -15.67 -14.27
N GLY A 197 -17.80 -15.11 -13.51
CA GLY A 197 -16.45 -14.78 -13.97
C GLY A 197 -15.52 -16.01 -13.97
N VAL A 198 -14.31 -15.84 -14.51
CA VAL A 198 -13.26 -16.87 -14.50
C VAL A 198 -12.14 -16.41 -13.58
N SER A 199 -11.87 -17.20 -12.54
CA SER A 199 -10.99 -16.84 -11.42
C SER A 199 -10.75 -18.04 -10.53
#